data_AF-A0A519UTS7-F1
#
_entry.id   AF-A0A519UTS7-F1
#
_cell.length_a   1.000
_cell.length_b   1.000
_cell.length_c   1.000
_cell.angle_alpha   90.00
_cell.angle_beta   90.00
_cell.angle_gamma   90.00
#
_symmetry.space_group_name_H-M   'P 1'
#
loop_
_entity.id
_entity.type
_entity.pdbx_description
1 polymer ?
#
loop_
_entity_poly.entity_id
_entity_poly.type
_entity_poly.pdbx_seq_one_letter_code
_entity_poly.pdbx_strand_id
1 'polypeptide(L)' 'LLATAEFVTKVHAVCVCCGELAAYSYRLSASESQVLLGETDAYEARCRPCFLAGPAARPAIEAARAAQAAR' A
#
# COMPACT_ATOMS: atom_id res chain seq x y z
N LEU A 1 10.22 -23.48 -0.86
CA LEU A 1 9.04 -22.95 -0.12
C LEU A 1 7.77 -23.05 -0.97
N LEU A 2 7.59 -22.23 -2.02
CA LEU A 2 6.36 -22.33 -2.84
C LEU A 2 6.21 -23.66 -3.61
N ALA A 3 7.31 -24.23 -4.12
CA ALA A 3 7.30 -25.47 -4.88
C ALA A 3 7.05 -26.74 -4.03
N THR A 4 7.03 -26.62 -2.70
CA THR A 4 6.93 -27.74 -1.76
C THR A 4 5.76 -27.58 -0.80
N ALA A 5 4.95 -26.53 -0.93
CA ALA A 5 3.87 -26.23 0.01
C ALA A 5 2.56 -26.91 -0.40
N GLU A 6 1.87 -27.53 0.55
CA GLU A 6 0.52 -28.08 0.35
C GLU A 6 -0.53 -26.97 0.18
N PHE A 7 -0.36 -25.84 0.88
CA PHE A 7 -1.25 -24.69 0.80
C PHE A 7 -0.48 -23.37 0.78
N VAL A 8 -0.95 -22.42 -0.03
CA VAL A 8 -0.39 -21.07 -0.15
C VAL A 8 -1.52 -20.04 -0.13
N THR A 9 -1.49 -19.14 0.86
CA THR A 9 -2.43 -18.02 0.96
C THR A 9 -1.66 -16.71 0.92
N LYS A 10 -2.03 -15.82 0.00
CA LYS A 10 -1.54 -14.43 -0.02
C LYS A 10 -2.60 -13.53 0.59
N VAL A 11 -2.27 -12.90 1.71
CA VAL A 11 -3.13 -11.89 2.33
C VAL A 11 -3.12 -10.60 1.53
N HIS A 12 -4.24 -9.89 1.56
CA HIS A 12 -4.42 -8.62 0.86
C HIS A 12 -4.88 -7.55 1.84
N ALA A 13 -4.49 -6.31 1.57
CA ALA A 13 -4.89 -5.13 2.33
C ALA A 13 -5.87 -4.28 1.51
N VAL A 14 -6.22 -3.11 2.03
CA VAL A 14 -7.01 -2.09 1.31
C VAL A 14 -6.05 -1.02 0.78
N CYS A 15 -6.17 -0.68 -0.50
CA CYS A 15 -5.35 0.34 -1.14
C CYS A 15 -5.67 1.72 -0.57
N VAL A 16 -4.70 2.40 0.03
CA VAL A 16 -4.90 3.74 0.62
C VAL A 16 -5.21 4.81 -0.44
N CYS A 17 -4.84 4.57 -1.70
CA CYS A 17 -5.09 5.47 -2.82
C CYS A 17 -6.53 5.45 -3.30
N CYS A 18 -7.12 4.27 -3.50
CA CYS A 18 -8.41 4.14 -4.21
C CYS A 18 -9.43 3.21 -3.53
N GLY A 19 -9.06 2.47 -2.49
CA GLY A 19 -9.96 1.58 -1.74
C GLY A 19 -10.05 0.15 -2.28
N GLU A 20 -9.43 -0.11 -3.43
CA GLU A 20 -9.37 -1.45 -4.02
C GLU A 20 -8.44 -2.40 -3.28
N LEU A 21 -8.50 -3.69 -3.62
CA LEU A 21 -7.67 -4.72 -3.03
C LEU A 21 -6.17 -4.47 -3.30
N ALA A 22 -5.38 -4.34 -2.23
CA ALA A 22 -3.95 -4.06 -2.27
C ALA A 22 -3.11 -5.33 -2.13
N ALA A 23 -2.07 -5.42 -2.97
CA ALA A 23 -1.18 -6.57 -3.05
C ALA A 23 0.32 -6.19 -2.99
N TYR A 24 0.61 -4.90 -2.80
CA TYR A 24 1.95 -4.31 -2.85
C TYR A 24 2.16 -3.34 -1.68
N SER A 25 3.39 -3.29 -1.17
CA SER A 25 3.86 -2.28 -0.23
C SER A 25 4.69 -1.25 -1.00
N TYR A 26 4.23 0.00 -1.04
CA TYR A 26 4.92 1.11 -1.70
C TYR A 26 5.74 1.89 -0.68
N ARG A 27 7.04 2.09 -0.93
CA ARG A 27 7.93 2.84 -0.04
C ARG A 27 7.79 4.34 -0.28
N LEU A 28 7.60 5.11 0.80
CA LEU A 28 7.54 6.58 0.79
C LEU A 28 8.94 7.21 0.98
N SER A 29 9.84 6.52 1.67
CA SER A 29 11.21 6.97 1.88
C SER A 29 12.05 6.94 0.60
N ALA A 30 12.90 7.94 0.41
CA ALA A 30 13.92 7.98 -0.64
C ALA A 30 15.14 7.07 -0.38
N SER A 31 15.17 6.35 0.74
CA SER A 31 16.27 5.42 1.05
C SER A 31 16.34 4.28 0.03
N GLU A 32 17.53 4.06 -0.52
CA GLU A 32 17.85 2.93 -1.40
C GLU A 32 18.27 1.67 -0.62
N SER A 33 18.29 1.72 0.71
CA SER A 33 18.66 0.56 1.52
C SER A 33 17.69 -0.61 1.30
N GLN A 34 18.22 -1.82 1.11
CA GLN A 34 17.40 -3.01 0.94
C GLN A 34 16.49 -3.26 2.16
N VAL A 35 17.02 -3.01 3.36
CA VAL A 35 16.28 -3.14 4.62
C VAL A 35 16.04 -1.75 5.20
N LEU A 36 14.77 -1.46 5.50
CA LEU A 36 14.32 -0.24 6.19
C LEU A 36 13.10 -0.60 7.04
N LEU A 37 13.21 -0.35 8.36
CA LEU A 37 12.12 -0.50 9.31
C LEU A 37 11.23 0.74 9.28
N GLY A 38 9.92 0.55 9.32
CA GLY A 38 8.93 1.62 9.35
C GLY A 38 7.51 1.08 9.16
N GLU A 39 6.51 1.93 9.42
CA GLU A 39 5.10 1.57 9.38
C GLU A 39 4.38 2.40 8.31
N THR A 40 3.26 3.05 8.65
CA THR A 40 2.45 3.87 7.73
C THR A 40 3.12 5.18 7.33
N ASP A 41 4.17 5.59 8.05
CA ASP A 41 5.00 6.74 7.74
C ASP A 41 6.03 6.44 6.64
N ALA A 42 6.43 5.17 6.50
CA ALA A 42 7.45 4.73 5.55
C ALA A 42 6.87 3.90 4.39
N TYR A 43 5.71 3.27 4.56
CA TYR A 43 5.11 2.37 3.59
C TYR A 43 3.59 2.49 3.50
N GLU A 44 3.07 2.28 2.29
CA GLU A 44 1.63 2.25 2.02
C GLU A 44 1.21 0.95 1.32
N ALA A 45 0.07 0.40 1.72
CA ALA A 45 -0.57 -0.67 0.97
C ALA A 45 -1.23 -0.12 -0.30
N ARG A 46 -0.81 -0.59 -1.47
CA ARG A 46 -1.33 -0.13 -2.76
C ARG A 46 -1.78 -1.28 -3.66
N CYS A 47 -2.82 -1.04 -4.45
CA CYS A 47 -3.19 -1.90 -5.57
C CYS A 47 -2.19 -1.73 -6.73
N ARG A 48 -2.21 -2.63 -7.71
CA ARG A 48 -1.26 -2.63 -8.83
C ARG A 48 -1.23 -1.28 -9.58
N PRO A 49 -2.36 -0.69 -10.00
CA PRO A 49 -2.34 0.61 -10.68
C PRO A 49 -1.72 1.73 -9.86
N CYS A 50 -2.08 1.86 -8.59
CA CYS A 50 -1.58 2.93 -7.70
C CYS A 50 -0.10 2.73 -7.32
N PHE A 51 0.38 1.49 -7.28
CA PHE A 51 1.81 1.20 -7.12
C PHE A 51 2.60 1.69 -8.35
N LEU A 52 2.14 1.36 -9.55
CA LEU A 52 2.81 1.74 -10.81
C LEU A 52 2.77 3.25 -11.08
N ALA A 53 1.70 3.93 -10.68
CA ALA A 53 1.59 5.38 -10.77
C ALA A 53 2.53 6.13 -9.79
N GLY A 54 3.13 5.43 -8.82
CA GLY A 54 4.10 6.00 -7.90
C GLY A 54 3.54 7.21 -7.13
N PRO A 55 4.30 8.31 -7.00
CA PRO A 55 3.85 9.49 -6.25
C PRO A 55 2.59 10.16 -6.83
N ALA A 56 2.24 9.91 -8.11
CA ALA A 56 1.07 10.50 -8.74
C ALA A 56 -0.26 9.89 -8.23
N ALA A 57 -0.24 8.68 -7.67
CA ALA A 57 -1.40 8.08 -7.01
C ALA A 57 -1.60 8.71 -5.63
N ARG A 58 -2.41 9.77 -5.55
CA ARG A 58 -2.76 10.42 -4.28
C ARG A 58 -3.69 9.54 -3.43
N PRO A 59 -3.55 9.56 -2.09
CA PRO A 59 -4.50 8.94 -1.16
C PRO A 59 -5.87 9.62 -1.23
N ALA A 60 -6.74 9.16 -2.15
CA ALA A 60 -8.09 9.70 -2.27
C ALA A 60 -8.93 9.40 -1.01
N ILE A 61 -8.59 8.34 -0.27
CA ILE A 61 -9.30 7.96 0.95
C ILE A 61 -9.02 8.93 2.10
N GLU A 62 -7.80 9.47 2.22
CA GLU A 62 -7.50 10.48 3.25
C GLU A 62 -8.26 11.78 2.99
N ALA A 63 -8.31 12.23 1.72
CA ALA A 63 -9.13 13.37 1.33
C ALA A 63 -10.63 13.13 1.63
N ALA A 64 -11.13 11.91 1.36
CA ALA A 64 -12.50 11.54 1.65
C ALA A 64 -12.80 11.46 3.17
N ARG A 65 -11.89 10.90 3.98
CA ARG A 65 -12.03 10.79 5.44
C ARG A 65 -11.94 12.15 6.12
N ALA A 66 -11.01 13.02 5.69
CA ALA A 66 -10.92 14.40 6.19
C ALA A 66 -12.22 15.19 5.91
N ALA A 67 -12.81 15.00 4.73
CA ALA A 67 -14.09 15.61 4.38
C ALA A 67 -15.29 15.06 5.20
N GLN A 68 -15.20 13.83 5.70
CA GLN A 68 -16.23 13.22 6.56
C GLN A 68 -16.10 13.62 8.03
N ALA A 69 -14.89 13.83 8.54
CA ALA A 69 -14.64 14.23 9.93
C ALA A 69 -14.95 15.72 10.22
N ALA A 70 -15.12 16.54 9.18
CA ALA A 70 -15.53 17.95 9.28
C ALA A 70 -17.07 18.14 9.31
N ARG A 71 -17.83 17.05 9.45
CA ARG A 71 -19.30 17.02 9.60
C ARG A 71 -19.66 16.63 11.03
#